data_AF-A0A970UT18-F1
#
_entry.id   AF-A0A970UT18-F1
#
_cell.length_a   1.000
_cell.length_b   1.000
_cell.length_c   1.000
_cell.angle_alpha   90.00
_cell.angle_beta   90.00
_cell.angle_gamma   90.00
#
_symmetry.space_group_name_H-M   'P 1'
#
loop_
_entity.id
_entity.type
_entity.pdbx_description
1 polymer ?
#
loop_
_entity_poly.entity_id
_entity_poly.type
_entity_poly.pdbx_seq_one_letter_code
_entity_poly.pdbx_strand_id
1 'polypeptide(L)'
;MLKNVHSGYNKINWQKTVTHSQAFFQDGKPFYIKPINKRRQINFDEDLFVIFFSIINYINNKYGFKGKINFGYELITGRQFDNYLKGLGKIRLMQIKSKYFSDKTLLLWDLCYAFFYQSEVVKSSHSFNDYLLVKDFNIVFEVIIDDLIGDKNILPGLKHQYDGKAIDHIYKYESLINADNIYYIGDSKYYKIGNSVYGQSEYKQYTYAKNVIQYNLNILLGDDTSTKEFLPYRDDLTEGYNVTPNFFISAEIPKDNPNYHTDNLKHKEGGDKRSRQFQNRLFDRDTLWLSQYDVNFLFILSLYAAGSHSAKSAFKKKARRLFREAIIDVLNNKYNFYRIETKNINKFVYDHFRQLTGKMYHYGSSLILALEINDPETETILNMLNPFYKLTKFNL
;
A
#
# COMPACT_ATOMS: atom_id res chain seq x y z
N MET A 1 41.85 -28.57 -29.32
CA MET A 1 42.04 -27.15 -28.91
C MET A 1 40.91 -26.32 -29.50
N LEU A 2 40.02 -25.82 -28.64
CA LEU A 2 39.01 -24.82 -29.01
C LEU A 2 39.73 -23.49 -29.32
N LYS A 3 39.65 -23.02 -30.56
CA LYS A 3 40.00 -21.63 -30.87
C LYS A 3 38.82 -20.75 -30.45
N ASN A 4 39.00 -19.98 -29.38
CA ASN A 4 38.18 -18.79 -29.12
C ASN A 4 38.26 -17.90 -30.36
N VAL A 5 37.14 -17.72 -31.05
CA VAL A 5 37.06 -16.80 -32.19
C VAL A 5 36.59 -15.47 -31.63
N HIS A 6 37.54 -14.58 -31.35
CA HIS A 6 37.24 -13.16 -31.20
C HIS A 6 36.64 -12.63 -32.50
N SER A 7 35.71 -11.68 -32.37
CA SER A 7 35.05 -10.94 -33.44
C SER A 7 36.06 -10.20 -34.32
N GLY A 8 36.69 -10.91 -35.25
CA GLY A 8 37.43 -10.32 -36.35
C GLY A 8 36.47 -9.93 -37.47
N TYR A 9 36.10 -8.65 -37.53
CA TYR A 9 35.42 -8.10 -38.70
C TYR A 9 36.32 -8.27 -39.95
N ASN A 10 35.68 -8.60 -41.09
CA ASN A 10 36.23 -8.51 -42.46
C ASN A 10 37.21 -9.58 -42.94
N LYS A 11 36.78 -10.86 -43.00
CA LYS A 11 37.37 -11.77 -43.99
C LYS A 11 36.74 -11.51 -45.37
N ILE A 12 37.50 -10.82 -46.23
CA ILE A 12 37.09 -10.49 -47.61
C ILE A 12 36.84 -11.78 -48.38
N ASN A 13 35.68 -11.87 -49.02
CA ASN A 13 35.41 -12.92 -49.99
C ASN A 13 36.04 -12.51 -51.32
N TRP A 14 37.32 -12.84 -51.50
CA TRP A 14 38.08 -12.47 -52.69
C TRP A 14 37.41 -12.94 -53.99
N GLN A 15 36.81 -14.14 -53.98
CA GLN A 15 36.15 -14.68 -55.17
C GLN A 15 34.95 -13.81 -55.59
N LYS A 16 34.07 -13.42 -54.65
CA LYS A 16 32.96 -12.50 -54.94
C LYS A 16 33.44 -11.08 -55.25
N THR A 17 34.49 -10.63 -54.57
CA THR A 17 35.05 -9.28 -54.76
C THR A 17 35.64 -9.12 -56.15
N VAL A 18 36.40 -10.10 -56.65
CA VAL A 18 36.96 -10.09 -58.01
C VAL A 18 35.85 -10.13 -59.06
N THR A 19 34.78 -10.89 -58.84
CA THR A 19 33.68 -11.02 -59.82
C THR A 19 32.76 -9.80 -59.88
N HIS A 20 32.47 -9.15 -58.75
CA HIS A 20 31.42 -8.14 -58.65
C HIS A 20 31.93 -6.72 -58.39
N SER A 21 33.23 -6.53 -58.17
CA SER A 21 33.81 -5.22 -57.88
C SER A 21 34.85 -4.87 -58.94
N GLN A 22 34.79 -3.64 -59.46
CA GLN A 22 35.74 -3.17 -60.46
C GLN A 22 37.10 -2.87 -59.79
N ALA A 23 38.18 -3.42 -60.37
CA ALA A 23 39.54 -3.23 -59.88
C ALA A 23 40.18 -1.98 -60.52
N PHE A 24 40.92 -1.21 -59.72
CA PHE A 24 41.82 -0.16 -60.20
C PHE A 24 43.23 -0.72 -60.28
N PHE A 25 43.97 -0.47 -61.37
CA PHE A 25 45.32 -0.99 -61.55
C PHE A 25 46.36 0.13 -61.37
N GLN A 26 47.33 -0.12 -60.50
CA GLN A 26 48.50 0.74 -60.32
C GLN A 26 49.74 -0.15 -60.17
N ASP A 27 50.81 0.17 -60.90
CA ASP A 27 52.08 -0.58 -60.90
C ASP A 27 51.91 -2.10 -61.13
N GLY A 28 51.00 -2.47 -62.05
CA GLY A 28 50.71 -3.86 -62.40
C GLY A 28 49.95 -4.66 -61.34
N LYS A 29 49.46 -4.02 -60.26
CA LYS A 29 48.71 -4.66 -59.17
C LYS A 29 47.25 -4.17 -59.12
N PRO A 30 46.27 -5.08 -58.99
CA PRO A 30 44.86 -4.71 -58.85
C PRO A 30 44.52 -4.30 -57.41
N PHE A 31 43.83 -3.17 -57.27
CA PHE A 31 43.30 -2.63 -56.03
C PHE A 31 41.76 -2.60 -56.07
N TYR A 32 41.11 -3.14 -55.04
CA TYR A 32 39.65 -3.19 -54.93
C TYR A 32 39.16 -2.23 -53.84
N ILE A 33 38.46 -1.17 -54.25
CA ILE A 33 38.00 -0.10 -53.34
C ILE A 33 36.84 -0.57 -52.45
N LYS A 34 36.00 -1.52 -52.91
CA LYS A 34 34.83 -2.02 -52.18
C LYS A 34 34.82 -3.55 -52.05
N PRO A 35 35.58 -4.14 -51.12
CA PRO A 35 35.60 -5.60 -50.93
C PRO A 35 34.29 -6.16 -50.35
N ILE A 36 33.83 -7.30 -50.86
CA ILE A 36 32.62 -7.98 -50.41
C ILE A 36 32.96 -8.93 -49.25
N ASN A 37 32.42 -8.67 -48.07
CA ASN A 37 32.68 -9.47 -46.85
C ASN A 37 31.61 -10.56 -46.61
N LYS A 38 32.01 -11.71 -46.05
CA LYS A 38 31.05 -12.71 -45.54
C LYS A 38 30.48 -12.21 -44.20
N ARG A 39 29.21 -11.78 -44.16
CA ARG A 39 28.48 -11.69 -42.89
C ARG A 39 27.99 -13.09 -42.52
N ARG A 40 28.64 -13.72 -41.55
CA ARG A 40 28.11 -14.90 -40.86
C ARG A 40 28.01 -14.54 -39.39
N GLN A 41 26.84 -14.11 -38.95
CA GLN A 41 26.57 -13.83 -37.54
C GLN A 41 25.40 -14.71 -37.13
N ILE A 42 25.69 -15.77 -36.39
CA ILE A 42 24.74 -16.40 -35.49
C ILE A 42 25.48 -16.42 -34.16
N ASN A 43 25.17 -15.46 -33.30
CA ASN A 43 25.73 -15.38 -31.96
C ASN A 43 24.83 -16.24 -31.07
N PHE A 44 25.29 -17.43 -30.69
CA PHE A 44 24.42 -18.47 -30.12
C PHE A 44 23.89 -18.11 -28.73
N ASP A 45 24.62 -17.30 -27.98
CA ASP A 45 24.20 -16.79 -26.68
C ASP A 45 23.08 -15.74 -26.79
N GLU A 46 23.01 -14.99 -27.90
CA GLU A 46 21.98 -13.97 -28.11
C GLU A 46 20.57 -14.57 -28.15
N ASP A 47 20.37 -15.74 -28.74
CA ASP A 47 19.04 -16.36 -28.87
C ASP A 47 18.41 -16.68 -27.50
N LEU A 48 19.18 -17.29 -26.60
CA LEU A 48 18.69 -17.66 -25.27
C LEU A 48 18.49 -16.41 -24.40
N PHE A 49 19.39 -15.42 -24.47
CA PHE A 49 19.22 -14.16 -23.74
C PHE A 49 18.03 -13.35 -24.25
N VAL A 50 17.82 -13.28 -25.57
CA VAL A 50 16.63 -12.65 -26.17
C VAL A 50 15.37 -13.32 -25.64
N ILE A 51 15.29 -14.65 -25.64
CA ILE A 51 14.14 -15.38 -25.09
C ILE A 51 13.96 -15.09 -23.60
N PHE A 52 15.02 -15.19 -22.80
CA PHE A 52 14.99 -14.92 -21.37
C PHE A 52 14.51 -13.51 -21.05
N PHE A 53 15.11 -12.48 -21.64
CA PHE A 53 14.72 -11.10 -21.39
C PHE A 53 13.33 -10.78 -21.95
N SER A 54 12.88 -11.47 -23.00
CA SER A 54 11.51 -11.37 -23.50
C SER A 54 10.50 -11.95 -22.50
N ILE A 55 10.83 -13.07 -21.84
CA ILE A 55 10.03 -13.63 -20.74
C ILE A 55 9.96 -12.65 -19.58
N ILE A 56 11.10 -12.08 -19.15
CA ILE A 56 11.13 -11.08 -18.07
C ILE A 56 10.29 -9.86 -18.43
N ASN A 57 10.38 -9.35 -19.66
CA ASN A 57 9.56 -8.23 -20.13
C ASN A 57 8.07 -8.57 -20.10
N TYR A 58 7.68 -9.76 -20.57
CA TYR A 58 6.30 -10.21 -20.49
C TYR A 58 5.81 -10.31 -19.05
N ILE A 59 6.62 -10.88 -18.15
CA ILE A 59 6.29 -11.01 -16.73
C ILE A 59 6.14 -9.63 -16.07
N ASN A 60 7.07 -8.70 -16.35
CA ASN A 60 7.00 -7.32 -15.87
C ASN A 60 5.71 -6.63 -16.32
N ASN A 61 5.37 -6.74 -17.61
CA ASN A 61 4.20 -6.07 -18.17
C ASN A 61 2.87 -6.72 -17.73
N LYS A 62 2.83 -8.05 -17.62
CA LYS A 62 1.60 -8.78 -17.29
C LYS A 62 1.31 -8.83 -15.79
N TYR A 63 2.33 -8.98 -14.97
CA TYR A 63 2.18 -9.22 -13.53
C TYR A 63 2.80 -8.11 -12.66
N GLY A 64 3.38 -7.06 -13.27
CA GLY A 64 3.86 -5.88 -12.54
C GLY A 64 5.22 -6.04 -11.84
N PHE A 65 5.99 -7.08 -12.15
CA PHE A 65 7.35 -7.24 -11.63
C PHE A 65 8.30 -6.15 -12.17
N LYS A 66 9.40 -5.90 -11.44
CA LYS A 66 10.45 -4.94 -11.80
C LYS A 66 11.78 -5.65 -12.13
N GLY A 67 11.73 -6.72 -12.92
CA GLY A 67 12.93 -7.39 -13.39
C GLY A 67 13.78 -6.44 -14.24
N LYS A 68 15.06 -6.28 -13.92
CA LYS A 68 15.97 -5.41 -14.68
C LYS A 68 16.30 -6.05 -16.04
N ILE A 69 16.09 -5.30 -17.11
CA ILE A 69 16.48 -5.68 -18.48
C ILE A 69 17.65 -4.77 -18.86
N ASN A 70 18.88 -5.23 -18.63
CA ASN A 70 20.08 -4.38 -18.69
C ASN A 70 20.85 -4.46 -20.02
N PHE A 71 20.20 -4.87 -21.12
CA PHE A 71 20.89 -5.14 -22.37
C PHE A 71 20.05 -4.74 -23.58
N GLY A 72 20.71 -4.18 -24.61
CA GLY A 72 20.08 -3.71 -25.86
C GLY A 72 19.65 -4.82 -26.82
N TYR A 73 19.13 -5.94 -26.29
CA TYR A 73 18.58 -7.02 -27.10
C TYR A 73 17.24 -6.61 -27.70
N GLU A 74 16.99 -6.99 -28.95
CA GLU A 74 15.68 -6.83 -29.57
C GLU A 74 14.71 -7.86 -28.99
N LEU A 75 13.80 -7.42 -28.12
CA LEU A 75 12.90 -8.29 -27.38
C LEU A 75 11.73 -8.77 -28.26
N ILE A 76 11.35 -10.02 -28.07
CA ILE A 76 10.14 -10.60 -28.65
C ILE A 76 8.94 -10.08 -27.84
N THR A 77 8.05 -9.34 -28.50
CA THR A 77 6.92 -8.65 -27.84
C THR A 77 5.61 -8.81 -28.62
N GLY A 78 4.49 -8.42 -27.99
CA GLY A 78 3.16 -8.41 -28.61
C GLY A 78 2.76 -9.76 -29.21
N ARG A 79 2.17 -9.72 -30.42
CA ARG A 79 1.66 -10.92 -31.13
C ARG A 79 2.72 -11.99 -31.35
N GLN A 80 3.99 -11.60 -31.52
CA GLN A 80 5.07 -12.56 -31.67
C GLN A 80 5.27 -13.35 -30.38
N PHE A 81 5.29 -12.67 -29.24
CA PHE A 81 5.40 -13.34 -27.95
C PHE A 81 4.17 -14.21 -27.62
N ASP A 82 2.98 -13.79 -28.04
CA ASP A 82 1.77 -14.61 -27.92
C ASP A 82 1.89 -15.95 -28.65
N ASN A 83 2.55 -15.98 -29.82
CA ASN A 83 2.82 -17.22 -30.54
C ASN A 83 3.85 -18.09 -29.80
N TYR A 84 4.84 -17.48 -29.15
CA TYR A 84 5.79 -18.21 -28.29
C TYR A 84 5.05 -18.91 -27.14
N LEU A 85 4.10 -18.23 -26.50
CA LEU A 85 3.21 -18.78 -25.45
C LEU A 85 2.21 -19.84 -25.95
N LYS A 86 2.05 -20.01 -27.26
CA LYS A 86 1.18 -21.03 -27.88
C LYS A 86 1.94 -22.27 -28.34
N GLY A 87 3.21 -22.39 -27.96
CA GLY A 87 4.04 -23.59 -28.21
C GLY A 87 5.31 -23.30 -29.02
N LEU A 88 5.39 -22.18 -29.73
CA LEU A 88 6.57 -21.85 -30.54
C LEU A 88 7.83 -21.65 -29.66
N GLY A 89 7.67 -21.14 -28.43
CA GLY A 89 8.80 -20.95 -27.51
C GLY A 89 9.48 -22.25 -27.11
N LYS A 90 8.70 -23.31 -26.84
CA LYS A 90 9.20 -24.65 -26.54
C LYS A 90 9.93 -25.26 -27.73
N ILE A 91 9.35 -25.17 -28.92
CA ILE A 91 9.97 -25.66 -30.17
C ILE A 91 11.30 -24.93 -30.38
N ARG A 92 11.31 -23.61 -30.24
CA ARG A 92 12.52 -22.81 -30.42
C ARG A 92 13.60 -23.18 -29.42
N LEU A 93 13.25 -23.34 -28.14
CA LEU A 93 14.19 -23.75 -27.09
C LEU A 93 14.78 -25.14 -27.39
N MET A 94 13.98 -26.11 -27.82
CA MET A 94 14.48 -27.44 -28.22
C MET A 94 15.48 -27.37 -29.39
N GLN A 95 15.24 -26.51 -30.39
CA GLN A 95 16.15 -26.32 -31.53
C GLN A 95 17.51 -25.73 -31.13
N ILE A 96 17.56 -24.97 -30.03
CA ILE A 96 18.79 -24.33 -29.55
C ILE A 96 19.46 -25.07 -28.39
N LYS A 97 18.82 -26.11 -27.82
CA LYS A 97 19.32 -26.84 -26.64
C LYS A 97 20.75 -27.33 -26.78
N SER A 98 21.08 -27.96 -27.92
CA SER A 98 22.41 -28.54 -28.18
C SER A 98 23.54 -27.51 -28.34
N LYS A 99 23.22 -26.21 -28.24
CA LYS A 99 24.17 -25.11 -28.45
C LYS A 99 24.74 -24.57 -27.13
N TYR A 100 24.20 -24.98 -25.98
CA TYR A 100 24.60 -24.49 -24.66
C TYR A 100 25.27 -25.60 -23.86
N PHE A 101 26.43 -25.29 -23.25
CA PHE A 101 27.27 -26.29 -22.58
C PHE A 101 27.71 -25.89 -21.18
N SER A 102 27.53 -24.62 -20.77
CA SER A 102 27.84 -24.21 -19.40
C SER A 102 26.65 -24.47 -18.48
N ASP A 103 26.92 -24.83 -17.23
CA ASP A 103 25.88 -25.08 -16.21
C ASP A 103 24.92 -23.90 -16.07
N LYS A 104 25.45 -22.66 -16.13
CA LYS A 104 24.63 -21.44 -16.06
C LYS A 104 23.71 -21.28 -17.27
N THR A 105 24.20 -21.55 -18.48
CA THR A 105 23.38 -21.47 -19.70
C THR A 105 22.36 -22.60 -19.79
N LEU A 106 22.70 -23.79 -19.30
CA LEU A 106 21.77 -24.92 -19.23
C LEU A 106 20.65 -24.64 -18.22
N LEU A 107 20.99 -24.14 -17.03
CA LEU A 107 20.00 -23.71 -16.04
C LEU A 107 19.09 -22.61 -16.59
N LEU A 108 19.65 -21.61 -17.28
CA LEU A 108 18.86 -20.56 -17.91
C LEU A 108 17.91 -21.10 -18.99
N TRP A 109 18.39 -22.04 -19.80
CA TRP A 109 17.58 -22.75 -20.79
C TRP A 109 16.44 -23.53 -20.12
N ASP A 110 16.73 -24.28 -19.04
CA ASP A 110 15.74 -25.07 -18.29
C ASP A 110 14.64 -24.17 -17.71
N LEU A 111 15.01 -23.01 -17.14
CA LEU A 111 14.05 -22.02 -16.63
C LEU A 111 13.17 -21.45 -17.75
N CYS A 112 13.76 -21.09 -18.89
CA CYS A 112 13.00 -20.61 -20.05
C CYS A 112 12.06 -21.69 -20.60
N TYR A 113 12.52 -22.95 -20.63
CA TYR A 113 11.75 -24.09 -21.11
C TYR A 113 10.59 -24.39 -20.17
N ALA A 114 10.83 -24.42 -18.85
CA ALA A 114 9.80 -24.62 -17.83
C ALA A 114 8.68 -23.58 -17.94
N PHE A 115 9.03 -22.30 -18.14
CA PHE A 115 8.05 -21.23 -18.34
C PHE A 115 7.09 -21.52 -19.50
N PHE A 116 7.62 -21.85 -20.69
CA PHE A 116 6.77 -22.13 -21.85
C PHE A 116 6.03 -23.46 -21.73
N TYR A 117 6.67 -24.49 -21.19
CA TYR A 117 6.06 -25.79 -20.94
C TYR A 117 4.86 -25.67 -20.00
N GLN A 118 5.04 -25.02 -18.84
CA GLN A 118 3.96 -24.81 -17.88
C GLN A 118 2.83 -23.96 -18.49
N SER A 119 3.15 -22.94 -19.30
CA SER A 119 2.14 -22.14 -19.99
C SER A 119 1.29 -22.93 -21.01
N GLU A 120 1.86 -23.97 -21.62
CA GLU A 120 1.19 -24.87 -22.56
C GLU A 120 0.33 -25.89 -21.80
N VAL A 121 0.90 -26.55 -20.79
CA VAL A 121 0.22 -27.54 -19.95
C VAL A 121 -1.01 -26.91 -19.28
N VAL A 122 -0.84 -25.76 -18.62
CA VAL A 122 -1.95 -25.03 -17.95
C VAL A 122 -3.07 -24.65 -18.91
N LYS A 123 -2.76 -24.34 -20.19
CA LYS A 123 -3.80 -24.05 -21.20
C LYS A 123 -4.49 -25.31 -21.72
N SER A 124 -3.80 -26.45 -21.72
CA SER A 124 -4.27 -27.70 -22.33
C SER A 124 -5.05 -28.61 -21.36
N SER A 125 -4.78 -28.54 -20.06
CA SER A 125 -5.43 -29.36 -19.05
C SER A 125 -6.55 -28.60 -18.32
N HIS A 126 -7.76 -29.15 -18.30
CA HIS A 126 -8.89 -28.62 -17.51
C HIS A 126 -8.75 -28.82 -15.97
N SER A 127 -7.68 -29.45 -15.49
CA SER A 127 -7.57 -29.98 -14.12
C SER A 127 -6.25 -29.65 -13.38
N PHE A 128 -5.44 -28.72 -13.88
CA PHE A 128 -4.19 -28.34 -13.20
C PHE A 128 -4.46 -27.21 -12.19
N ASN A 129 -4.43 -27.56 -10.91
CA ASN A 129 -4.54 -26.60 -9.81
C ASN A 129 -3.19 -26.51 -9.10
N ASP A 130 -2.49 -25.38 -9.27
CA ASP A 130 -1.35 -25.03 -8.43
C ASP A 130 -1.86 -24.44 -7.11
N TYR A 131 -1.40 -24.97 -5.97
CA TYR A 131 -1.76 -24.47 -4.65
C TYR A 131 -0.57 -23.79 -4.00
N LEU A 132 -0.70 -22.51 -3.66
CA LEU A 132 0.25 -21.81 -2.80
C LEU A 132 -0.22 -21.96 -1.34
N LEU A 133 0.54 -22.73 -0.55
CA LEU A 133 0.30 -22.87 0.89
C LEU A 133 1.09 -21.80 1.63
N VAL A 134 0.37 -20.84 2.21
CA VAL A 134 0.94 -19.80 3.07
C VAL A 134 0.62 -20.14 4.51
N LYS A 135 1.65 -20.29 5.35
CA LYS A 135 1.50 -20.30 6.81
C LYS A 135 1.36 -18.86 7.30
N ASP A 136 0.59 -18.67 8.37
CA ASP A 136 0.42 -17.38 9.03
C ASP A 136 -0.08 -16.25 8.12
N PHE A 137 -1.13 -16.54 7.35
CA PHE A 137 -1.71 -15.60 6.39
C PHE A 137 -2.12 -14.24 7.00
N ASN A 138 -2.43 -14.20 8.30
CA ASN A 138 -2.71 -12.95 9.01
C ASN A 138 -1.56 -11.95 8.89
N ILE A 139 -0.31 -12.40 9.00
CA ILE A 139 0.89 -11.55 8.88
C ILE A 139 1.00 -11.00 7.46
N VAL A 140 0.76 -11.85 6.45
CA VAL A 140 0.78 -11.42 5.05
C VAL A 140 -0.30 -10.37 4.80
N PHE A 141 -1.50 -10.57 5.35
CA PHE A 141 -2.59 -9.61 5.22
C PHE A 141 -2.28 -8.27 5.90
N GLU A 142 -1.70 -8.30 7.11
CA GLU A 142 -1.21 -7.11 7.82
C GLU A 142 -0.22 -6.33 6.96
N VAL A 143 0.79 -6.98 6.38
CA VAL A 143 1.77 -6.32 5.50
C VAL A 143 1.11 -5.71 4.26
N ILE A 144 0.13 -6.39 3.67
CA ILE A 144 -0.59 -5.88 2.50
C ILE A 144 -1.35 -4.60 2.85
N ILE A 145 -2.13 -4.61 3.94
CA ILE A 145 -2.92 -3.45 4.35
C ILE A 145 -1.99 -2.29 4.74
N ASP A 146 -0.90 -2.54 5.47
CA ASP A 146 0.06 -1.50 5.86
C ASP A 146 0.73 -0.84 4.64
N ASP A 147 1.11 -1.59 3.60
CA ASP A 147 1.62 -0.99 2.35
C ASP A 147 0.57 -0.13 1.63
N LEU A 148 -0.69 -0.54 1.66
CA LEU A 148 -1.77 0.14 0.95
C LEU A 148 -2.28 1.40 1.68
N ILE A 149 -2.35 1.38 3.01
CA ILE A 149 -2.96 2.47 3.80
C ILE A 149 -2.04 3.11 4.84
N GLY A 150 -1.01 2.42 5.33
CA GLY A 150 -0.08 2.90 6.36
C GLY A 150 0.94 3.88 5.82
N ASP A 151 1.51 4.72 6.68
CA ASP A 151 2.64 5.60 6.31
C ASP A 151 3.98 4.91 6.56
N LYS A 152 4.92 5.12 5.63
CA LYS A 152 6.28 4.53 5.70
C LYS A 152 7.22 5.36 6.59
N ASN A 153 6.92 6.65 6.74
CA ASN A 153 7.73 7.61 7.50
C ASN A 153 7.08 7.87 8.86
N ILE A 154 6.94 6.81 9.67
CA ILE A 154 6.45 6.89 11.04
C ILE A 154 7.62 6.71 11.98
N LEU A 155 7.59 7.42 13.11
CA LEU A 155 8.66 7.34 14.09
C LEU A 155 8.76 5.91 14.63
N PRO A 156 9.98 5.35 14.74
CA PRO A 156 10.16 3.99 15.22
C PRO A 156 9.45 3.72 16.55
N GLY A 157 9.50 4.67 17.50
CA GLY A 157 8.86 4.54 18.81
C GLY A 157 7.32 4.50 18.81
N LEU A 158 6.68 4.96 17.72
CA LEU A 158 5.23 4.88 17.55
C LEU A 158 4.80 3.53 16.98
N LYS A 159 5.54 3.02 15.99
CA LYS A 159 5.21 1.75 15.33
C LYS A 159 5.72 0.54 16.12
N HIS A 160 6.88 0.65 16.77
CA HIS A 160 7.46 -0.35 17.66
C HIS A 160 7.57 0.24 19.07
N GLN A 161 6.72 -0.22 19.95
CA GLN A 161 6.63 0.27 21.31
C GLN A 161 7.69 -0.41 22.20
N TYR A 162 8.11 0.27 23.26
CA TYR A 162 9.12 -0.23 24.20
C TYR A 162 8.73 -1.56 24.88
N ASP A 163 7.44 -1.89 24.94
CA ASP A 163 6.92 -3.16 25.47
C ASP A 163 6.96 -4.32 24.44
N GLY A 164 7.59 -4.11 23.28
CA GLY A 164 7.72 -5.09 22.21
C GLY A 164 6.46 -5.24 21.34
N LYS A 165 5.41 -4.44 21.58
CA LYS A 165 4.23 -4.45 20.72
C LYS A 165 4.42 -3.57 19.49
N ALA A 166 3.76 -3.95 18.40
CA ALA A 166 3.76 -3.21 17.16
C ALA A 166 2.33 -2.82 16.77
N ILE A 167 2.18 -1.59 16.29
CA ILE A 167 0.94 -1.13 15.67
C ILE A 167 0.96 -1.56 14.20
N ASP A 168 -0.06 -2.30 13.76
CA ASP A 168 -0.14 -2.78 12.39
C ASP A 168 -0.18 -1.62 11.39
N HIS A 169 -1.17 -0.73 11.56
CA HIS A 169 -1.44 0.37 10.62
C HIS A 169 -1.43 1.70 11.37
N ILE A 170 -0.58 2.61 10.92
CA ILE A 170 -0.55 3.97 11.46
C ILE A 170 -0.23 4.97 10.36
N TYR A 171 -0.96 6.08 10.35
CA TYR A 171 -0.73 7.16 9.40
C TYR A 171 -1.20 8.51 9.93
N LYS A 172 -0.62 9.59 9.40
CA LYS A 172 -1.08 10.95 9.68
C LYS A 172 -2.20 11.35 8.73
N TYR A 173 -3.23 11.98 9.26
CA TYR A 173 -4.33 12.55 8.49
C TYR A 173 -5.04 13.64 9.29
N GLU A 174 -5.89 14.41 8.62
CA GLU A 174 -6.62 15.54 9.21
C GLU A 174 -7.44 15.11 10.44
N SER A 175 -7.42 15.91 11.51
CA SER A 175 -8.15 15.70 12.77
C SER A 175 -9.65 15.86 12.60
N LEU A 176 -10.46 15.12 13.35
CA LEU A 176 -11.93 15.14 13.22
C LEU A 176 -12.57 16.49 13.54
N ILE A 177 -11.87 17.37 14.25
CA ILE A 177 -12.43 18.61 14.81
C ILE A 177 -11.69 19.87 14.35
N ASN A 178 -10.55 19.73 13.68
CA ASN A 178 -9.73 20.84 13.21
C ASN A 178 -8.88 20.48 11.98
N ALA A 179 -8.20 21.47 11.40
CA ALA A 179 -7.41 21.31 10.17
C ALA A 179 -6.00 20.74 10.40
N ASP A 180 -5.62 20.46 11.64
CA ASP A 180 -4.33 19.88 11.96
C ASP A 180 -4.33 18.38 11.71
N ASN A 181 -3.15 17.75 11.72
CA ASN A 181 -3.04 16.31 11.57
C ASN A 181 -2.95 15.60 12.92
N ILE A 182 -3.53 14.41 13.01
CA ILE A 182 -3.35 13.44 14.09
C ILE A 182 -3.06 12.06 13.51
N TYR A 183 -2.63 11.12 14.35
CA TYR A 183 -2.51 9.74 13.90
C TYR A 183 -3.85 9.03 13.91
N TYR A 184 -4.09 8.32 12.81
CA TYR A 184 -5.10 7.29 12.69
C TYR A 184 -4.42 5.95 12.90
N ILE A 185 -5.06 5.08 13.68
CA ILE A 185 -4.46 3.84 14.16
C ILE A 185 -5.38 2.69 13.82
N GLY A 186 -4.83 1.64 13.22
CA GLY A 186 -5.59 0.51 12.76
C GLY A 186 -4.92 -0.82 13.04
N ASP A 187 -5.75 -1.85 13.04
CA ASP A 187 -5.36 -3.25 13.02
C ASP A 187 -6.16 -3.95 11.93
N SER A 188 -5.57 -4.99 11.34
CA SER A 188 -6.23 -5.75 10.28
C SER A 188 -6.43 -7.19 10.69
N LYS A 189 -7.56 -7.75 10.30
CA LYS A 189 -7.89 -9.16 10.56
C LYS A 189 -8.41 -9.83 9.31
N TYR A 190 -7.83 -10.97 8.99
CA TYR A 190 -8.34 -11.84 7.95
C TYR A 190 -9.28 -12.86 8.58
N TYR A 191 -10.56 -12.81 8.19
CA TYR A 191 -11.54 -13.76 8.69
C TYR A 191 -11.74 -14.91 7.70
N LYS A 192 -11.62 -16.14 8.20
CA LYS A 192 -12.27 -17.27 7.55
C LYS A 192 -13.79 -17.11 7.75
N ILE A 193 -14.56 -17.46 6.71
CA ILE A 193 -16.02 -17.47 6.75
C ILE A 193 -16.48 -18.19 8.03
N GLY A 194 -17.17 -17.49 8.93
CA GLY A 194 -17.80 -18.07 10.13
C GLY A 194 -17.15 -17.77 11.49
N ASN A 195 -15.99 -17.08 11.57
CA ASN A 195 -15.35 -16.76 12.85
C ASN A 195 -15.50 -15.29 13.26
N SER A 196 -15.85 -15.05 14.53
CA SER A 196 -15.83 -13.75 15.19
C SER A 196 -14.78 -13.75 16.31
N VAL A 197 -13.76 -12.89 16.23
CA VAL A 197 -12.75 -12.74 17.28
C VAL A 197 -12.65 -11.27 17.67
N TYR A 198 -13.74 -10.75 18.24
CA TYR A 198 -13.85 -9.34 18.56
C TYR A 198 -13.23 -8.99 19.92
N GLY A 199 -13.31 -9.87 20.93
CA GLY A 199 -12.95 -9.50 22.30
C GLY A 199 -11.48 -9.09 22.54
N GLN A 200 -10.51 -9.98 22.27
CA GLN A 200 -9.10 -9.69 22.63
C GLN A 200 -8.45 -8.62 21.74
N SER A 201 -8.85 -8.55 20.47
CA SER A 201 -8.31 -7.59 19.50
C SER A 201 -8.76 -6.16 19.84
N GLU A 202 -10.02 -5.98 20.27
CA GLU A 202 -10.56 -4.68 20.70
C GLU A 202 -9.72 -4.04 21.81
N TYR A 203 -9.42 -4.78 22.89
CA TYR A 203 -8.62 -4.27 24.01
C TYR A 203 -7.19 -3.89 23.60
N LYS A 204 -6.57 -4.67 22.71
CA LYS A 204 -5.25 -4.34 22.17
C LYS A 204 -5.28 -3.01 21.42
N GLN A 205 -6.31 -2.79 20.60
CA GLN A 205 -6.44 -1.56 19.83
C GLN A 205 -6.58 -0.32 20.70
N TYR A 206 -7.38 -0.38 21.77
CA TYR A 206 -7.46 0.74 22.72
C TYR A 206 -6.12 1.00 23.41
N THR A 207 -5.34 -0.05 23.71
CA THR A 207 -4.00 0.10 24.29
C THR A 207 -3.06 0.81 23.33
N TYR A 208 -3.08 0.47 22.04
CA TYR A 208 -2.29 1.14 21.02
C TYR A 208 -2.63 2.62 20.90
N ALA A 209 -3.92 2.97 20.91
CA ALA A 209 -4.36 4.34 20.88
C ALA A 209 -3.82 5.16 22.06
N LYS A 210 -3.93 4.64 23.28
CA LYS A 210 -3.41 5.31 24.49
C LYS A 210 -1.89 5.49 24.42
N ASN A 211 -1.17 4.49 23.93
CA ASN A 211 0.28 4.57 23.79
C ASN A 211 0.71 5.63 22.78
N VAL A 212 -0.01 5.80 21.66
CA VAL A 212 0.26 6.88 20.69
C VAL A 212 -0.02 8.26 21.29
N ILE A 213 -1.13 8.41 22.01
CA ILE A 213 -1.45 9.66 22.72
C ILE A 213 -0.33 9.98 23.73
N GLN A 214 0.07 9.01 24.56
CA GLN A 214 1.13 9.20 25.55
C GLN A 214 2.47 9.52 24.92
N TYR A 215 2.85 8.85 23.83
CA TYR A 215 4.08 9.13 23.11
C TYR A 215 4.12 10.58 22.62
N ASN A 216 3.00 11.08 22.09
CA ASN A 216 2.91 12.48 21.64
C ASN A 216 3.01 13.48 22.81
N LEU A 217 2.42 13.16 23.96
CA LEU A 217 2.56 13.97 25.18
C LEU A 217 4.00 14.03 25.69
N ASN A 218 4.74 12.92 25.63
CA ASN A 218 6.15 12.91 26.04
C ASN A 218 7.00 13.86 25.18
N ILE A 219 6.69 13.97 23.88
CA ILE A 219 7.33 14.95 22.98
C ILE A 219 6.97 16.38 23.41
N LEU A 220 5.69 16.65 23.72
CA LEU A 220 5.23 17.97 24.18
C LEU A 220 5.93 18.43 25.46
N LEU A 221 6.09 17.52 26.42
CA LEU A 221 6.70 17.79 27.73
C LEU A 221 8.23 17.87 27.66
N GLY A 222 8.84 17.55 26.52
CA GLY A 222 10.29 17.56 26.33
C GLY A 222 11.00 16.31 26.87
N ASP A 223 10.24 15.29 27.30
CA ASP A 223 10.76 14.01 27.77
C ASP A 223 11.35 13.18 26.61
N ASP A 224 10.84 13.37 25.38
CA ASP A 224 11.35 12.77 24.15
C ASP A 224 11.74 13.86 23.14
N THR A 225 13.03 13.98 22.83
CA THR A 225 13.58 14.96 21.87
C THR A 225 13.78 14.38 20.46
N SER A 226 13.33 13.15 20.22
CA SER A 226 13.51 12.44 18.94
C SER A 226 12.88 13.16 17.76
N THR A 227 11.85 13.98 17.97
CA THR A 227 11.28 14.84 16.93
C THR A 227 10.82 16.20 17.45
N LYS A 228 10.70 17.15 16.52
CA LYS A 228 10.09 18.48 16.75
C LYS A 228 8.65 18.59 16.24
N GLU A 229 8.09 17.53 15.68
CA GLU A 229 6.75 17.58 15.06
C GLU A 229 5.69 17.19 16.09
N PHE A 230 5.23 18.20 16.83
CA PHE A 230 4.11 18.08 17.76
C PHE A 230 2.78 17.96 17.01
N LEU A 231 1.89 17.07 17.47
CA LEU A 231 0.53 16.96 16.96
C LEU A 231 -0.43 17.37 18.08
N PRO A 232 -1.56 18.03 17.80
CA PRO A 232 -2.41 18.65 18.82
C PRO A 232 -3.32 17.61 19.51
N TYR A 233 -2.71 16.68 20.24
CA TYR A 233 -3.44 15.64 20.98
C TYR A 233 -4.10 16.15 22.25
N ARG A 234 -3.51 17.14 22.93
CA ARG A 234 -4.06 17.78 24.11
C ARG A 234 -4.12 19.28 23.89
N ASP A 235 -5.26 19.88 24.19
CA ASP A 235 -5.39 21.33 24.26
C ASP A 235 -4.98 21.81 25.66
N ASP A 236 -4.12 22.82 25.74
CA ASP A 236 -3.58 23.33 26.99
C ASP A 236 -4.58 24.18 27.79
N LEU A 237 -5.62 24.70 27.13
CA LEU A 237 -6.61 25.55 27.79
C LEU A 237 -7.72 24.73 28.44
N THR A 238 -8.33 23.81 27.68
CA THR A 238 -9.46 22.99 28.14
C THR A 238 -9.04 21.69 28.79
N GLU A 239 -7.76 21.33 28.70
CA GLU A 239 -7.22 19.99 29.02
C GLU A 239 -7.93 18.85 28.25
N GLY A 240 -8.62 19.20 27.16
CA GLY A 240 -9.32 18.27 26.30
C GLY A 240 -8.36 17.53 25.37
N TYR A 241 -8.65 16.26 25.13
CA TYR A 241 -7.91 15.43 24.19
C TYR A 241 -8.61 15.35 22.85
N ASN A 242 -7.84 15.42 21.76
CA ASN A 242 -8.35 15.26 20.42
C ASN A 242 -8.81 13.80 20.18
N VAL A 243 -9.85 13.61 19.38
CA VAL A 243 -10.44 12.30 19.16
C VAL A 243 -9.56 11.50 18.22
N THR A 244 -8.94 10.43 18.74
CA THR A 244 -8.03 9.56 17.97
C THR A 244 -8.83 8.51 17.21
N PRO A 245 -8.86 8.52 15.87
CA PRO A 245 -9.62 7.55 15.10
C PRO A 245 -8.93 6.19 15.14
N ASN A 246 -9.62 5.19 15.71
CA ASN A 246 -9.16 3.82 15.74
C ASN A 246 -10.06 2.96 14.86
N PHE A 247 -9.46 2.03 14.12
CA PHE A 247 -10.23 1.20 13.22
C PHE A 247 -9.76 -0.25 13.09
N PHE A 248 -10.67 -1.12 12.67
CA PHE A 248 -10.35 -2.45 12.15
C PHE A 248 -10.70 -2.56 10.68
N ILE A 249 -9.82 -3.18 9.91
CA ILE A 249 -10.10 -3.57 8.53
C ILE A 249 -10.16 -5.09 8.43
N SER A 250 -11.26 -5.53 7.85
CA SER A 250 -11.63 -6.92 7.70
C SER A 250 -11.70 -7.26 6.23
N ALA A 251 -10.98 -8.29 5.80
CA ALA A 251 -11.07 -8.77 4.44
C ALA A 251 -12.14 -9.87 4.32
N GLU A 252 -13.03 -9.72 3.33
CA GLU A 252 -13.98 -10.76 2.93
C GLU A 252 -13.93 -11.00 1.42
N ILE A 253 -14.28 -12.22 0.99
CA ILE A 253 -14.50 -12.51 -0.43
C ILE A 253 -15.99 -12.35 -0.70
N PRO A 254 -16.41 -11.45 -1.61
CA PRO A 254 -17.82 -11.30 -1.97
C PRO A 254 -18.40 -12.64 -2.42
N LYS A 255 -19.47 -13.11 -1.75
CA LYS A 255 -20.06 -14.44 -2.00
C LYS A 255 -20.70 -14.54 -3.38
N ASP A 256 -21.43 -13.50 -3.78
CA ASP A 256 -22.27 -13.54 -4.99
C ASP A 256 -21.50 -13.18 -6.26
N ASN A 257 -20.43 -12.37 -6.14
CA ASN A 257 -19.64 -11.94 -7.28
C ASN A 257 -18.16 -11.71 -6.91
N PRO A 258 -17.38 -12.79 -6.71
CA PRO A 258 -15.94 -12.69 -6.47
C PRO A 258 -15.26 -11.98 -7.65
N ASN A 259 -14.61 -10.85 -7.38
CA ASN A 259 -13.98 -10.05 -8.43
C ASN A 259 -12.72 -9.33 -7.91
N TYR A 260 -11.85 -8.90 -8.82
CA TYR A 260 -10.58 -8.25 -8.52
C TYR A 260 -10.57 -6.73 -8.78
N HIS A 261 -11.72 -6.15 -9.13
CA HIS A 261 -11.81 -4.79 -9.68
C HIS A 261 -12.56 -3.82 -8.78
N THR A 262 -13.44 -4.31 -7.90
CA THR A 262 -14.17 -3.48 -6.93
C THR A 262 -13.64 -3.69 -5.52
N ASP A 263 -13.28 -2.61 -4.83
CA ASP A 263 -12.78 -2.69 -3.46
C ASP A 263 -13.86 -3.06 -2.44
N ASN A 264 -15.12 -2.71 -2.70
CA ASN A 264 -16.23 -2.84 -1.76
C ASN A 264 -15.88 -2.34 -0.33
N LEU A 265 -14.99 -1.35 -0.22
CA LEU A 265 -14.59 -0.79 1.05
C LEU A 265 -15.79 -0.04 1.65
N LYS A 266 -16.24 -0.48 2.82
CA LYS A 266 -17.39 0.09 3.50
C LYS A 266 -17.23 0.05 5.01
N HIS A 267 -17.83 1.02 5.68
CA HIS A 267 -18.03 0.97 7.12
C HIS A 267 -19.06 -0.10 7.47
N LYS A 268 -18.82 -0.83 8.56
CA LYS A 268 -19.68 -1.91 9.02
C LYS A 268 -20.69 -1.38 10.02
N GLU A 269 -21.95 -1.32 9.58
CA GLU A 269 -23.06 -0.88 10.42
C GLU A 269 -23.17 -1.69 11.72
N GLY A 270 -23.30 -0.99 12.86
CA GLY A 270 -23.37 -1.61 14.18
C GLY A 270 -22.06 -2.23 14.68
N GLY A 271 -20.96 -2.10 13.92
CA GLY A 271 -19.63 -2.57 14.29
C GLY A 271 -18.89 -1.65 15.27
N ASP A 272 -19.32 -0.39 15.41
CA ASP A 272 -18.62 0.59 16.24
C ASP A 272 -18.65 0.24 17.72
N LYS A 273 -17.48 0.31 18.34
CA LYS A 273 -17.28 0.12 19.77
C LYS A 273 -16.73 1.39 20.39
N ARG A 274 -16.93 1.51 21.70
CA ARG A 274 -16.41 2.62 22.50
C ARG A 274 -15.87 2.10 23.82
N SER A 275 -14.65 2.49 24.15
CA SER A 275 -14.11 2.43 25.51
C SER A 275 -14.16 3.83 26.12
N ARG A 276 -14.58 3.96 27.38
CA ARG A 276 -14.61 5.23 28.09
C ARG A 276 -14.51 5.04 29.60
N GLN A 277 -13.86 5.98 30.29
CA GLN A 277 -13.86 6.04 31.75
C GLN A 277 -15.05 6.85 32.28
N PHE A 278 -15.34 7.99 31.64
CA PHE A 278 -16.43 8.88 32.02
C PHE A 278 -17.50 8.94 30.94
N GLN A 279 -18.76 9.00 31.34
CA GLN A 279 -19.87 9.25 30.42
C GLN A 279 -19.87 10.71 29.96
N ASN A 280 -20.44 10.98 28.79
CA ASN A 280 -20.60 12.33 28.26
C ASN A 280 -19.30 13.15 28.12
N ARG A 281 -18.14 12.50 27.93
CA ARG A 281 -16.86 13.19 27.72
C ARG A 281 -16.16 12.70 26.46
N LEU A 282 -16.45 13.33 25.33
CA LEU A 282 -15.82 12.95 24.05
C LEU A 282 -14.32 13.27 24.01
N PHE A 283 -13.93 14.43 24.54
CA PHE A 283 -12.55 14.92 24.53
C PHE A 283 -11.79 14.48 25.79
N ASP A 284 -12.11 13.30 26.31
CA ASP A 284 -11.37 12.67 27.39
C ASP A 284 -10.35 11.70 26.78
N ARG A 285 -9.14 11.68 27.33
CA ARG A 285 -8.06 10.79 26.86
C ARG A 285 -8.51 9.33 26.80
N ASP A 286 -9.34 8.90 27.74
CA ASP A 286 -9.79 7.53 27.88
C ASP A 286 -11.09 7.24 27.10
N THR A 287 -11.65 8.22 26.38
CA THR A 287 -12.76 8.02 25.45
C THR A 287 -12.23 7.70 24.05
N LEU A 288 -12.31 6.41 23.69
CA LEU A 288 -11.78 5.89 22.44
C LEU A 288 -12.88 5.19 21.64
N TRP A 289 -13.12 5.66 20.43
CA TRP A 289 -13.99 5.02 19.45
C TRP A 289 -13.19 4.09 18.55
N LEU A 290 -13.82 2.97 18.19
CA LEU A 290 -13.27 1.94 17.32
C LEU A 290 -14.28 1.60 16.24
N SER A 291 -13.99 1.98 14.99
CA SER A 291 -14.83 1.70 13.83
C SER A 291 -14.37 0.47 13.07
N GLN A 292 -15.30 -0.23 12.43
CA GLN A 292 -15.01 -1.45 11.67
C GLN A 292 -15.30 -1.24 10.19
N TYR A 293 -14.43 -1.77 9.34
CA TYR A 293 -14.56 -1.68 7.89
C TYR A 293 -14.37 -3.05 7.26
N ASP A 294 -15.14 -3.32 6.22
CA ASP A 294 -15.02 -4.51 5.37
C ASP A 294 -14.43 -4.11 4.01
N VAL A 295 -13.59 -4.97 3.45
CA VAL A 295 -12.97 -4.77 2.14
C VAL A 295 -12.91 -6.07 1.35
N ASN A 296 -13.07 -5.99 0.03
CA ASN A 296 -12.91 -7.12 -0.87
C ASN A 296 -11.45 -7.58 -0.89
N PHE A 297 -11.23 -8.77 -0.35
CA PHE A 297 -9.93 -9.42 -0.28
C PHE A 297 -9.25 -9.56 -1.65
N LEU A 298 -9.98 -9.98 -2.67
CA LEU A 298 -9.42 -10.25 -4.00
C LEU A 298 -8.93 -8.95 -4.66
N PHE A 299 -9.66 -7.86 -4.50
CA PHE A 299 -9.23 -6.53 -4.95
C PHE A 299 -7.97 -6.06 -4.23
N ILE A 300 -7.91 -6.23 -2.90
CA ILE A 300 -6.73 -5.80 -2.12
C ILE A 300 -5.49 -6.57 -2.55
N LEU A 301 -5.62 -7.88 -2.77
CA LEU A 301 -4.53 -8.71 -3.26
C LEU A 301 -4.07 -8.27 -4.66
N SER A 302 -5.00 -8.03 -5.58
CA SER A 302 -4.67 -7.57 -6.94
C SER A 302 -3.99 -6.21 -6.93
N LEU A 303 -4.48 -5.28 -6.12
CA LEU A 303 -3.92 -3.93 -5.98
C LEU A 303 -2.53 -3.95 -5.36
N TYR A 304 -2.31 -4.78 -4.35
CA TYR A 304 -1.00 -4.92 -3.72
C TYR A 304 0.05 -5.50 -4.67
N ALA A 305 -0.33 -6.55 -5.41
CA ALA A 305 0.51 -7.18 -6.42
C ALA A 305 0.75 -6.28 -7.63
N ALA A 306 -0.19 -5.38 -7.94
CA ALA A 306 -0.03 -4.42 -9.02
C ALA A 306 1.16 -3.47 -8.73
N GLY A 307 2.12 -3.41 -9.66
CA GLY A 307 3.25 -2.46 -9.61
C GLY A 307 2.86 -0.98 -9.76
N SER A 308 1.56 -0.67 -9.83
CA SER A 308 1.03 0.68 -10.08
C SER A 308 0.97 1.52 -8.79
N HIS A 309 1.95 2.41 -8.63
CA HIS A 309 2.03 3.32 -7.49
C HIS A 309 0.85 4.31 -7.49
N SER A 310 0.37 4.71 -8.67
CA SER A 310 -0.79 5.59 -8.81
C SER A 310 -2.07 4.92 -8.31
N ALA A 311 -2.30 3.65 -8.64
CA ALA A 311 -3.48 2.92 -8.19
C ALA A 311 -3.48 2.75 -6.67
N LYS A 312 -2.32 2.35 -6.10
CA LYS A 312 -2.14 2.24 -4.65
C LYS A 312 -2.39 3.58 -3.95
N SER A 313 -1.83 4.68 -4.48
CA SER A 313 -2.03 6.02 -3.93
C SER A 313 -3.49 6.49 -4.02
N ALA A 314 -4.20 6.15 -5.10
CA ALA A 314 -5.61 6.50 -5.26
C ALA A 314 -6.48 5.77 -4.22
N PHE A 315 -6.25 4.46 -4.06
CA PHE A 315 -6.94 3.67 -3.04
C PHE A 315 -6.62 4.18 -1.63
N LYS A 316 -5.35 4.47 -1.33
CA LYS A 316 -4.93 5.05 -0.05
C LYS A 316 -5.71 6.30 0.32
N LYS A 317 -5.81 7.26 -0.61
CA LYS A 317 -6.59 8.50 -0.43
C LYS A 317 -8.07 8.21 -0.23
N LYS A 318 -8.65 7.32 -1.04
CA LYS A 318 -10.05 6.90 -0.91
C LYS A 318 -10.34 6.30 0.47
N ALA A 319 -9.52 5.34 0.91
CA ALA A 319 -9.69 4.64 2.17
C ALA A 319 -9.60 5.59 3.37
N ARG A 320 -8.55 6.43 3.44
CA ARG A 320 -8.38 7.40 4.54
C ARG A 320 -9.52 8.40 4.62
N ARG A 321 -10.01 8.88 3.48
CA ARG A 321 -11.18 9.76 3.41
C ARG A 321 -12.42 9.06 3.94
N LEU A 322 -12.70 7.84 3.49
CA LEU A 322 -13.84 7.04 3.97
C LEU A 322 -13.76 6.79 5.47
N PHE A 323 -12.59 6.46 6.01
CA PHE A 323 -12.42 6.24 7.45
C PHE A 323 -12.73 7.48 8.27
N ARG A 324 -12.25 8.65 7.81
CA ARG A 324 -12.54 9.95 8.42
C ARG A 324 -14.03 10.30 8.36
N GLU A 325 -14.64 10.21 7.19
CA GLU A 325 -16.07 10.52 7.00
C GLU A 325 -16.94 9.60 7.88
N ALA A 326 -16.67 8.30 7.89
CA ALA A 326 -17.45 7.34 8.67
C ALA A 326 -17.37 7.59 10.19
N ILE A 327 -16.20 7.89 10.75
CA ILE A 327 -16.11 8.19 12.19
C ILE A 327 -16.78 9.52 12.53
N ILE A 328 -16.72 10.52 11.64
CA ILE A 328 -17.46 11.78 11.79
C ILE A 328 -18.97 11.50 11.85
N ASP A 329 -19.48 10.67 10.96
CA ASP A 329 -20.89 10.27 10.96
C ASP A 329 -21.28 9.55 12.27
N VAL A 330 -20.43 8.64 12.75
CA VAL A 330 -20.63 7.98 14.05
C VAL A 330 -20.71 9.01 15.18
N LEU A 331 -19.80 9.98 15.21
CA LEU A 331 -19.77 11.00 16.26
C LEU A 331 -20.98 11.95 16.18
N ASN A 332 -21.34 12.43 14.99
CA ASN A 332 -22.53 13.27 14.77
C ASN A 332 -23.84 12.56 15.18
N ASN A 333 -23.88 11.22 15.06
CA ASN A 333 -25.01 10.41 15.53
C ASN A 333 -25.01 10.13 17.05
N LYS A 334 -23.92 10.42 17.75
CA LYS A 334 -23.74 10.12 19.19
C LYS A 334 -23.64 11.37 20.05
N TYR A 335 -23.24 12.49 19.47
CA TYR A 335 -23.01 13.75 20.17
C TYR A 335 -23.65 14.92 19.44
N ASN A 336 -24.17 15.87 20.21
CA ASN A 336 -24.49 17.21 19.74
C ASN A 336 -23.25 18.09 19.90
N PHE A 337 -22.81 18.70 18.80
CA PHE A 337 -21.68 19.63 18.80
C PHE A 337 -22.16 21.08 18.81
N TYR A 338 -21.53 21.90 19.64
CA TYR A 338 -21.83 23.31 19.77
C TYR A 338 -20.56 24.15 19.72
N ARG A 339 -20.62 25.30 19.06
CA ARG A 339 -19.63 26.37 19.21
C ARG A 339 -20.09 27.33 20.30
N ILE A 340 -19.21 27.65 21.23
CA ILE A 340 -19.49 28.59 22.32
C ILE A 340 -18.96 29.98 21.93
N GLU A 341 -19.86 30.96 21.82
CA GLU A 341 -19.48 32.35 21.63
C GLU A 341 -19.25 33.02 23.01
N THR A 342 -17.99 33.36 23.30
CA THR A 342 -17.61 34.07 24.53
C THR A 342 -16.58 35.15 24.23
N LYS A 343 -16.71 36.31 24.90
CA LYS A 343 -15.73 37.40 24.79
C LYS A 343 -14.40 37.07 25.46
N ASN A 344 -14.40 36.15 26.44
CA ASN A 344 -13.21 35.73 27.16
C ASN A 344 -13.23 34.20 27.35
N ILE A 345 -12.55 33.51 26.43
CA ILE A 345 -12.44 32.04 26.39
C ILE A 345 -11.76 31.53 27.67
N ASN A 346 -10.65 32.15 28.09
CA ASN A 346 -9.90 31.72 29.27
C ASN A 346 -10.74 31.76 30.54
N LYS A 347 -11.45 32.87 30.77
CA LYS A 347 -12.35 33.02 31.91
C LYS A 347 -13.50 32.01 31.85
N PHE A 348 -14.09 31.79 30.67
CA PHE A 348 -15.15 30.81 30.50
C PHE A 348 -14.68 29.40 30.88
N VAL A 349 -13.53 28.98 30.36
CA VAL A 349 -12.98 27.65 30.65
C VAL A 349 -12.66 27.50 32.14
N TYR A 350 -12.06 28.51 32.76
CA TYR A 350 -11.77 28.50 34.20
C TYR A 350 -13.04 28.41 35.06
N ASP A 351 -14.04 29.25 34.78
CA ASP A 351 -15.28 29.32 35.58
C ASP A 351 -16.12 28.03 35.48
N HIS A 352 -16.05 27.32 34.35
CA HIS A 352 -16.85 26.09 34.08
C HIS A 352 -16.02 24.81 33.99
N PHE A 353 -14.75 24.86 34.41
CA PHE A 353 -13.80 23.78 34.19
C PHE A 353 -14.35 22.44 34.69
N ARG A 354 -14.74 22.37 35.97
CA ARG A 354 -15.19 21.13 36.62
C ARG A 354 -16.38 20.45 35.92
N GLN A 355 -17.31 21.23 35.38
CA GLN A 355 -18.52 20.73 34.73
C GLN A 355 -18.23 20.26 33.30
N LEU A 356 -17.29 20.93 32.62
CA LEU A 356 -17.04 20.75 31.19
C LEU A 356 -15.73 20.03 30.86
N THR A 357 -14.89 19.66 31.83
CA THR A 357 -13.67 18.87 31.60
C THR A 357 -13.97 17.63 30.76
N GLY A 358 -13.22 17.43 29.68
CA GLY A 358 -13.41 16.32 28.73
C GLY A 358 -14.64 16.45 27.82
N LYS A 359 -15.45 17.51 27.95
CA LYS A 359 -16.58 17.83 27.07
C LYS A 359 -16.27 18.93 26.06
N MET A 360 -15.20 19.70 26.32
CA MET A 360 -14.77 20.80 25.47
C MET A 360 -13.36 20.60 24.90
N TYR A 361 -13.17 21.10 23.69
CA TYR A 361 -11.88 21.22 23.02
C TYR A 361 -11.78 22.60 22.38
N HIS A 362 -10.63 23.26 22.52
CA HIS A 362 -10.37 24.55 21.93
C HIS A 362 -9.51 24.41 20.67
N TYR A 363 -9.87 25.13 19.62
CA TYR A 363 -9.04 25.24 18.41
C TYR A 363 -9.09 26.65 17.83
N GLY A 364 -7.91 27.25 17.66
CA GLY A 364 -7.77 28.61 17.14
C GLY A 364 -8.41 29.64 18.08
N SER A 365 -9.61 30.13 17.72
CA SER A 365 -10.41 31.03 18.54
C SER A 365 -11.79 30.46 18.87
N SER A 366 -12.00 29.16 18.67
CA SER A 366 -13.29 28.48 18.82
C SER A 366 -13.25 27.48 19.96
N LEU A 367 -14.27 27.51 20.81
CA LEU A 367 -14.56 26.45 21.78
C LEU A 367 -15.62 25.52 21.20
N ILE A 368 -15.25 24.26 21.05
CA ILE A 368 -16.15 23.18 20.63
C ILE A 368 -16.58 22.44 21.89
N LEU A 369 -17.89 22.31 22.08
CA LEU A 369 -18.52 21.51 23.13
C LEU A 369 -19.20 20.31 22.48
N ALA A 370 -18.92 19.12 22.98
CA ALA A 370 -19.55 17.87 22.56
C ALA A 370 -20.35 17.28 23.72
N LEU A 371 -21.66 17.17 23.55
CA LEU A 371 -22.58 16.60 24.55
C LEU A 371 -23.26 15.36 23.98
N GLU A 372 -23.15 14.24 24.68
CA GLU A 372 -23.73 12.96 24.29
C GLU A 372 -25.26 13.05 24.22
N ILE A 373 -25.81 12.50 23.12
CA ILE A 373 -27.24 12.48 22.89
C ILE A 373 -27.90 11.54 23.90
N ASN A 374 -29.01 11.98 24.50
CA ASN A 374 -29.77 11.26 25.53
C ASN A 374 -29.04 11.05 26.87
N ASP A 375 -27.90 11.71 27.09
CA ASP A 375 -27.28 11.72 28.42
C ASP A 375 -28.00 12.72 29.34
N PRO A 376 -28.39 12.35 30.58
CA PRO A 376 -29.09 13.25 31.50
C PRO A 376 -28.32 14.54 31.85
N GLU A 377 -26.99 14.48 31.83
CA GLU A 377 -26.14 15.64 32.11
C GLU A 377 -26.20 16.67 30.97
N THR A 378 -26.54 16.25 29.74
CA THR A 378 -26.61 17.13 28.56
C THR A 378 -27.63 18.26 28.75
N GLU A 379 -28.85 17.96 29.19
CA GLU A 379 -29.85 18.99 29.45
C GLU A 379 -29.45 19.93 30.59
N THR A 380 -28.84 19.36 31.64
CA THR A 380 -28.34 20.13 32.78
C THR A 380 -27.29 21.15 32.37
N ILE A 381 -26.33 20.73 31.53
CA ILE A 381 -25.28 21.62 30.99
C ILE A 381 -25.87 22.69 30.08
N LEU A 382 -26.80 22.33 29.19
CA LEU A 382 -27.43 23.30 28.30
C LEU A 382 -28.22 24.35 29.08
N ASN A 383 -28.98 23.95 30.10
CA ASN A 383 -29.73 24.86 30.96
C ASN A 383 -28.81 25.78 31.79
N MET A 384 -27.63 25.30 32.17
CA MET A 384 -26.60 26.10 32.84
C MET A 384 -25.98 27.15 31.92
N LEU A 385 -25.75 26.83 30.64
CA LEU A 385 -25.00 27.68 29.72
C LEU A 385 -25.86 28.63 28.88
N ASN A 386 -27.00 28.17 28.35
CA ASN A 386 -27.86 28.94 27.43
C ASN A 386 -28.31 30.32 27.96
N PRO A 387 -28.56 30.54 29.27
CA PRO A 387 -28.94 31.86 29.76
C PRO A 387 -27.85 32.93 29.63
N PHE A 388 -26.58 32.50 29.55
CA PHE A 388 -25.41 33.40 29.62
C PHE A 388 -24.57 33.39 28.34
N TYR A 389 -24.62 32.32 27.55
CA TYR A 389 -23.78 32.12 26.39
C TYR A 389 -24.60 31.69 25.18
N LYS A 390 -24.21 32.18 24.00
CA LYS A 390 -24.78 31.72 22.74
C LYS A 390 -24.07 30.45 22.30
N LEU A 391 -24.84 29.36 22.18
CA LEU A 391 -24.39 28.07 21.70
C LEU A 391 -24.92 27.84 20.27
N THR A 392 -24.02 27.70 19.31
CA THR A 392 -24.39 27.43 17.91
C THR A 392 -24.13 25.97 17.58
N LYS A 393 -25.20 25.20 17.37
CA LYS A 393 -25.11 23.78 17.01
C LYS A 393 -24.54 23.60 15.60
N PHE A 394 -23.69 22.59 15.39
CA PHE A 394 -23.14 22.22 14.09
C PHE A 394 -22.89 20.70 14.00
N ASN A 395 -22.59 20.22 12.79
CA ASN A 395 -22.08 18.86 12.56
C ASN A 395 -20.59 18.97 12.24
N LEU A 396 -19.79 18.02 12.74
CA LEU A 396 -18.35 17.93 12.48
C LEU A 396 -18.04 17.80 10.99
#